data_AF-A0A3B8Y519-F1
#
_entry.id   AF-A0A3B8Y519-F1
#
_cell.length_a   1.000
_cell.length_b   1.000
_cell.length_c   1.000
_cell.angle_alpha   90.00
_cell.angle_beta   90.00
_cell.angle_gamma   90.00
#
_symmetry.space_group_name_H-M   'P 1'
#
loop_
_entity.id
_entity.type
_entity.pdbx_description
1 polymer ?
#
loop_
_entity_poly.entity_id
_entity_poly.type
_entity_poly.pdbx_seq_one_letter_code
_entity_poly.pdbx_strand_id
1 'polypeptide(L)'
;MKTSYSNFIVSDAHIFVPKTYFQPRLGELLVKADLITLKQLAKVLEDQAKYPEFRLGEILTIRGWIKRETVDFFAEKWSDCLQEQQKYRLGEYLQQADLLNDRQIKAILYEQKRLGLKFGDVAVLHGWIKPTTLDFFLKNLFWEHQ
;
A
#
# COMPACT_ATOMS: atom_id res chain seq x y z
N MET A 1 9.42 42.28 17.72
CA MET A 1 9.79 40.85 17.62
C MET A 1 8.53 40.03 17.87
N LYS A 2 8.12 39.23 16.88
CA LYS A 2 7.00 38.26 16.82
C LYS A 2 5.58 38.79 17.03
N THR A 3 4.93 39.14 15.93
CA THR A 3 3.47 39.19 15.79
C THR A 3 2.90 37.77 15.74
N SER A 4 1.89 37.53 16.58
CA SER A 4 1.02 36.35 16.58
C SER A 4 -0.14 36.60 15.63
N TYR A 5 -0.39 35.69 14.70
CA TYR A 5 -1.60 35.65 13.87
C TYR A 5 -2.09 34.19 13.91
N SER A 6 -2.99 33.86 14.84
CA SER A 6 -4.44 34.03 14.78
C SER A 6 -5.13 32.78 14.20
N ASN A 7 -5.72 32.02 15.14
CA ASN A 7 -6.73 31.00 14.88
C ASN A 7 -7.92 31.66 14.18
N PHE A 8 -8.17 31.30 12.93
CA PHE A 8 -9.38 31.68 12.21
C PHE A 8 -10.28 30.45 11.99
N ILE A 9 -11.57 30.62 12.25
CA ILE A 9 -12.66 29.67 11.95
C ILE A 9 -13.64 30.35 10.96
N VAL A 10 -13.89 29.63 9.86
CA VAL A 10 -15.09 29.56 8.96
C VAL A 10 -15.52 30.76 8.10
N SER A 11 -15.58 30.51 6.78
CA SER A 11 -16.62 30.96 5.84
C SER A 11 -16.52 30.18 4.52
N ASP A 12 -17.65 29.90 3.90
CA ASP A 12 -17.89 29.01 2.75
C ASP A 12 -17.03 29.20 1.47
N ALA A 13 -16.93 28.08 0.75
CA ALA A 13 -16.72 27.92 -0.69
C ALA A 13 -15.35 28.23 -1.31
N HIS A 14 -14.22 28.00 -0.63
CA HIS A 14 -12.98 27.58 -1.31
C HIS A 14 -12.10 26.80 -0.33
N ILE A 15 -12.31 25.48 -0.25
CA ILE A 15 -11.33 24.62 0.41
C ILE A 15 -10.14 24.52 -0.55
N PHE A 16 -9.18 25.45 -0.42
CA PHE A 16 -7.83 25.19 -0.89
C PHE A 16 -7.25 24.15 0.07
N VAL A 17 -7.43 22.87 -0.26
CA VAL A 17 -6.75 21.78 0.46
C VAL A 17 -5.28 21.89 0.05
N PRO A 18 -4.36 22.31 0.93
CA PRO A 18 -2.94 22.20 0.61
C PRO A 18 -2.64 20.74 0.23
N LYS A 19 -1.78 20.50 -0.77
CA LYS A 19 -1.39 19.15 -1.24
C LYS A 19 -0.61 18.31 -0.20
N THR A 20 -0.71 18.66 1.07
CA THR A 20 -0.14 17.99 2.23
C THR A 20 -1.28 17.59 3.16
N TYR A 21 -1.23 16.38 3.74
CA TYR A 21 -2.15 15.80 4.74
C TYR A 21 -3.29 14.86 4.30
N PHE A 22 -3.10 14.04 3.28
CA PHE A 22 -3.80 12.74 3.25
C PHE A 22 -2.81 11.60 3.04
N GLN A 23 -1.98 11.33 4.05
CA GLN A 23 -1.36 10.00 4.15
C GLN A 23 -2.48 9.05 4.62
N PRO A 24 -2.96 8.14 3.77
CA PRO A 24 -3.95 7.16 4.21
C PRO A 24 -3.37 6.39 5.39
N ARG A 25 -4.18 6.19 6.44
CA ARG A 25 -3.75 5.41 7.61
C ARG A 25 -3.36 4.01 7.15
N LEU A 26 -2.34 3.41 7.76
CA LEU A 26 -1.82 2.08 7.39
C LEU A 26 -2.94 1.04 7.16
N GLY A 27 -3.92 0.98 8.07
CA GLY A 27 -5.05 0.06 7.93
C GLY A 27 -5.89 0.28 6.66
N GLU A 28 -6.18 1.54 6.31
CA GLU A 28 -6.93 1.88 5.09
C GLU A 28 -6.13 1.53 3.84
N LEU A 29 -4.82 1.76 3.88
CA LEU A 29 -3.91 1.46 2.79
C LEU A 29 -3.86 -0.05 2.50
N LEU A 30 -3.72 -0.86 3.54
CA LEU A 30 -3.71 -2.32 3.44
C LEU A 30 -5.06 -2.88 2.97
N VAL A 31 -6.18 -2.25 3.36
CA VAL A 31 -7.52 -2.60 2.83
C VAL A 31 -7.64 -2.24 1.34
N LYS A 32 -7.20 -1.05 0.94
CA LYS A 32 -7.23 -0.62 -0.47
C LYS A 32 -6.36 -1.49 -1.37
N ALA A 33 -5.26 -2.02 -0.84
CA ALA A 33 -4.39 -2.98 -1.51
C ALA A 33 -4.93 -4.43 -1.48
N ASP A 34 -6.09 -4.66 -0.85
CA ASP A 34 -6.70 -5.99 -0.64
C ASP A 34 -5.77 -7.01 0.04
N LEU A 35 -4.92 -6.50 0.94
CA LEU A 35 -4.00 -7.30 1.76
C LEU A 35 -4.65 -7.71 3.08
N ILE A 36 -5.62 -6.92 3.55
CA ILE A 36 -6.51 -7.25 4.67
C ILE A 36 -7.94 -6.85 4.30
N THR A 37 -8.92 -7.47 4.96
CA THR A 37 -10.33 -7.12 4.82
C THR A 37 -10.75 -6.03 5.79
N LEU A 38 -11.85 -5.32 5.50
CA LEU A 38 -12.47 -4.39 6.45
C LEU A 38 -12.83 -5.06 7.79
N LYS A 39 -13.23 -6.34 7.76
CA LYS A 39 -13.53 -7.11 8.97
C LYS A 39 -12.28 -7.36 9.82
N GLN A 40 -11.16 -7.70 9.18
CA GLN A 40 -9.87 -7.84 9.85
C GLN A 40 -9.41 -6.50 10.44
N LEU A 41 -9.53 -5.40 9.69
CA LEU A 41 -9.19 -4.06 10.20
C LEU A 41 -10.04 -3.71 11.43
N ALA A 42 -11.36 -3.89 11.37
CA ALA A 42 -12.25 -3.63 12.51
C ALA A 42 -11.85 -4.46 13.73
N LYS A 43 -11.48 -5.73 13.53
CA LYS A 43 -11.04 -6.59 14.61
C LYS A 43 -9.70 -6.15 15.21
N VAL A 44 -8.74 -5.74 14.39
CA VAL A 44 -7.46 -5.21 14.87
C VAL A 44 -7.66 -3.94 15.69
N LEU A 45 -8.56 -3.05 15.28
CA LEU A 45 -8.88 -1.84 16.04
C LEU A 45 -9.52 -2.17 17.39
N GLU A 46 -10.38 -3.19 17.46
CA GLU A 46 -10.94 -3.69 18.72
C GLU A 46 -9.84 -4.25 19.64
N ASP A 47 -8.90 -5.01 19.09
CA ASP A 47 -7.79 -5.57 19.87
C ASP A 47 -6.82 -4.49 20.35
N GLN A 48 -6.52 -3.49 19.51
CA GLN A 48 -5.69 -2.35 19.89
C GLN A 48 -6.29 -1.53 21.03
N ALA A 49 -7.63 -1.41 21.07
CA ALA A 49 -8.31 -0.76 22.18
C ALA A 49 -8.16 -1.53 23.51
N LYS A 50 -7.99 -2.86 23.45
CA LYS A 50 -7.76 -3.73 24.62
C LYS A 50 -6.29 -3.79 25.03
N TYR A 51 -5.39 -3.71 24.05
CA TYR A 51 -3.95 -3.84 24.21
C TYR A 51 -3.23 -2.66 23.54
N PRO A 52 -3.25 -1.46 24.17
CA PRO A 52 -2.74 -0.23 23.57
C PRO A 52 -1.22 -0.23 23.38
N GLU A 53 -0.49 -1.18 23.98
CA GLU A 53 0.94 -1.39 23.77
C GLU A 53 1.28 -1.91 22.37
N PHE A 54 0.33 -2.55 21.67
CA PHE A 54 0.56 -3.08 20.33
C PHE A 54 0.09 -2.12 19.23
N ARG A 55 0.95 -1.92 18.24
CA ARG A 55 0.63 -1.20 17.01
C ARG A 55 -0.24 -2.06 16.10
N LEU A 56 -1.04 -1.41 15.25
CA LEU A 56 -1.93 -2.07 14.29
C LEU A 56 -1.20 -3.12 13.45
N GLY A 57 0.00 -2.78 12.95
CA GLY A 57 0.84 -3.69 12.17
C GLY A 57 1.36 -4.91 12.94
N GLU A 58 1.66 -4.74 14.23
CA GLU A 58 2.10 -5.83 15.11
C GLU A 58 0.95 -6.81 15.36
N ILE A 59 -0.25 -6.29 15.65
CA ILE A 59 -1.45 -7.12 15.86
C ILE A 59 -1.77 -7.91 14.58
N LEU A 60 -1.72 -7.27 13.42
CA LEU A 60 -1.91 -7.90 12.11
C LEU A 60 -0.94 -9.07 11.88
N THR A 61 0.33 -8.88 12.25
CA THR A 61 1.39 -9.88 12.13
C THR A 61 1.20 -11.02 13.13
N ILE A 62 0.93 -10.71 14.40
CA ILE A 62 0.68 -11.69 15.48
C ILE A 62 -0.50 -12.61 15.12
N ARG A 63 -1.52 -12.06 14.47
CA ARG A 63 -2.69 -12.82 13.99
C ARG A 63 -2.42 -13.65 12.73
N GLY A 64 -1.27 -13.49 12.09
CA GLY A 64 -0.89 -14.20 10.88
C GLY A 64 -1.70 -13.80 9.63
N TRP A 65 -2.32 -12.62 9.65
CA TRP A 65 -3.16 -12.16 8.52
C TRP A 65 -2.35 -11.53 7.38
N ILE A 66 -1.17 -11.03 7.70
CA ILE A 66 -0.23 -10.41 6.77
C ILE A 66 1.18 -10.57 7.35
N LYS A 67 2.18 -10.66 6.48
CA LYS A 67 3.58 -10.77 6.90
C LYS A 67 4.09 -9.42 7.44
N ARG A 68 5.08 -9.49 8.33
CA ARG A 68 5.71 -8.30 8.91
C ARG A 68 6.34 -7.44 7.82
N GLU A 69 7.05 -8.07 6.89
CA GLU A 69 7.77 -7.43 5.80
C GLU A 69 6.83 -6.61 4.90
N THR A 70 5.63 -7.15 4.63
CA THR A 70 4.59 -6.42 3.90
C THR A 70 4.08 -5.23 4.71
N VAL A 71 3.80 -5.40 6.00
CA VAL A 71 3.38 -4.30 6.88
C VAL A 71 4.43 -3.19 6.91
N ASP A 72 5.69 -3.55 7.11
CA ASP A 72 6.82 -2.61 7.20
C ASP A 72 6.99 -1.85 5.89
N PHE A 73 6.88 -2.53 4.74
CA PHE A 73 6.89 -1.86 3.43
C PHE A 73 5.82 -0.77 3.31
N PHE A 74 4.57 -1.08 3.69
CA PHE A 74 3.47 -0.11 3.60
C PHE A 74 3.55 0.99 4.66
N ALA A 75 4.10 0.70 5.84
CA ALA A 75 4.24 1.66 6.92
C ALA A 75 5.41 2.64 6.68
N GLU A 76 6.50 2.16 6.10
CA GLU A 76 7.77 2.90 6.07
C GLU A 76 8.17 3.35 4.67
N LYS A 77 7.90 2.55 3.62
CA LYS A 77 8.45 2.79 2.28
C LYS A 77 7.44 3.30 1.27
N TRP A 78 6.17 2.92 1.42
CA TRP A 78 5.14 3.19 0.40
C TRP A 78 5.02 4.68 0.04
N SER A 79 5.02 5.58 1.04
CA SER A 79 4.92 7.02 0.81
C SER A 79 6.07 7.56 -0.04
N ASP A 80 7.28 7.04 0.15
CA ASP A 80 8.46 7.44 -0.61
C ASP A 80 8.37 6.93 -2.05
N CYS A 81 7.92 5.68 -2.24
CA CYS A 81 7.68 5.10 -3.57
C CYS A 81 6.71 5.94 -4.42
N LEU A 82 5.73 6.60 -3.80
CA LEU A 82 4.82 7.51 -4.50
C LEU A 82 5.53 8.79 -4.98
N GLN A 83 6.49 9.30 -4.22
CA GLN A 83 7.20 10.56 -4.48
C GLN A 83 8.45 10.41 -5.36
N GLU A 84 8.96 9.18 -5.51
CA GLU A 84 10.12 8.90 -6.36
C GLU A 84 9.90 9.35 -7.82
N GLN A 85 10.85 10.13 -8.35
CA GLN A 85 10.86 10.55 -9.76
C GLN A 85 11.20 9.40 -10.71
N GLN A 86 12.10 8.50 -10.30
CA GLN A 86 12.43 7.29 -11.04
C GLN A 86 11.71 6.11 -10.43
N LYS A 87 10.73 5.56 -11.15
CA LYS A 87 9.96 4.39 -10.69
C LYS A 87 10.74 3.11 -10.92
N TYR A 88 10.76 2.23 -9.91
CA TYR A 88 11.18 0.84 -10.07
C TYR A 88 10.21 0.09 -11.00
N ARG A 89 10.63 -1.08 -11.47
CA ARG A 89 9.75 -2.00 -12.21
C ARG A 89 8.71 -2.57 -11.25
N LEU A 90 7.52 -2.87 -11.76
CA LEU A 90 6.43 -3.46 -10.96
C LEU A 90 6.87 -4.66 -10.11
N GLY A 91 7.67 -5.56 -10.67
CA GLY A 91 8.18 -6.74 -9.95
C GLY A 91 9.04 -6.39 -8.74
N GLU A 92 9.80 -5.30 -8.78
CA GLU A 92 10.66 -4.85 -7.67
C GLU A 92 9.81 -4.29 -6.52
N TYR A 93 8.75 -3.51 -6.81
CA TYR A 93 7.82 -3.06 -5.76
C TYR A 93 7.11 -4.24 -5.09
N LEU A 94 6.62 -5.20 -5.88
CA LEU A 94 5.98 -6.41 -5.35
C LEU A 94 6.95 -7.27 -4.54
N GLN A 95 8.24 -7.27 -4.90
CA GLN A 95 9.29 -7.92 -4.13
C GLN A 95 9.54 -7.23 -2.79
N GLN A 96 9.71 -5.91 -2.80
CA GLN A 96 9.97 -5.13 -1.60
C GLN A 96 8.81 -5.21 -0.61
N ALA A 97 7.58 -5.40 -1.09
CA ALA A 97 6.39 -5.64 -0.29
C ALA A 97 6.24 -7.10 0.20
N ASP A 98 7.19 -7.98 -0.11
CA ASP A 98 7.17 -9.43 0.15
C ASP A 98 5.91 -10.15 -0.38
N LEU A 99 5.34 -9.61 -1.47
CA LEU A 99 4.22 -10.19 -2.21
C LEU A 99 4.69 -11.19 -3.27
N LEU A 100 5.90 -10.99 -3.80
CA LEU A 100 6.56 -11.91 -4.71
C LEU A 100 8.02 -12.12 -4.31
N ASN A 101 8.50 -13.35 -4.38
CA ASN A 101 9.93 -13.64 -4.20
C ASN A 101 10.68 -13.73 -5.55
N ASP A 102 12.01 -13.81 -5.49
CA ASP A 102 12.88 -13.92 -6.67
C ASP A 102 12.51 -15.08 -7.61
N ARG A 103 12.10 -16.23 -7.03
CA ARG A 103 11.72 -17.40 -7.82
C ARG A 103 10.44 -17.12 -8.62
N GLN A 104 9.44 -16.52 -7.98
CA GLN A 104 8.19 -16.14 -8.63
C GLN A 104 8.43 -15.08 -9.72
N ILE A 105 9.26 -14.07 -9.45
CA ILE A 105 9.61 -13.02 -10.43
C ILE A 105 10.30 -13.63 -11.65
N LYS A 106 11.29 -14.52 -11.45
CA LYS A 106 11.96 -15.23 -12.55
C LYS A 106 10.99 -16.07 -13.37
N ALA A 107 10.05 -16.77 -12.71
CA ALA A 107 9.02 -17.54 -13.39
C ALA A 107 8.10 -16.64 -14.23
N ILE A 108 7.63 -15.51 -13.67
CA ILE A 108 6.81 -14.53 -14.41
C ILE A 108 7.55 -14.03 -15.65
N LEU A 109 8.82 -13.63 -15.51
CA LEU A 109 9.63 -13.09 -16.60
C LEU A 109 9.88 -14.12 -17.72
N TYR A 110 9.99 -15.39 -17.36
CA TYR A 110 10.10 -16.48 -18.33
C TYR A 110 8.78 -16.69 -19.08
N GLU A 111 7.67 -16.75 -18.36
CA GLU A 111 6.36 -17.09 -18.93
C GLU A 111 5.73 -15.94 -19.72
N GLN A 112 5.90 -14.68 -19.29
CA GLN A 112 5.37 -13.53 -20.02
C GLN A 112 5.85 -13.48 -21.47
N LYS A 113 7.12 -13.88 -21.71
CA LYS A 113 7.72 -13.93 -23.05
C LYS A 113 7.12 -15.04 -23.91
N ARG A 114 6.79 -16.18 -23.28
CA ARG A 114 6.23 -17.35 -23.97
C ARG A 114 4.76 -17.18 -24.29
N LEU A 115 4.01 -16.53 -23.39
CA LEU A 115 2.56 -16.38 -23.48
C LEU A 115 2.14 -15.06 -24.14
N GLY A 116 3.05 -14.09 -24.27
CA GLY A 116 2.72 -12.75 -24.77
C GLY A 116 1.85 -11.93 -23.80
N LEU A 117 1.91 -12.23 -22.50
CA LEU A 117 1.13 -11.57 -21.45
C LEU A 117 1.95 -10.51 -20.72
N LYS A 118 1.30 -9.57 -20.00
CA LYS A 118 2.02 -8.63 -19.14
C LYS A 118 2.49 -9.32 -17.85
N PHE A 119 3.52 -8.75 -17.21
CA PHE A 119 4.05 -9.26 -15.93
C PHE A 119 2.93 -9.46 -14.88
N GLY A 120 2.10 -8.45 -14.69
CA GLY A 120 1.01 -8.49 -13.72
C GLY A 120 -0.01 -9.59 -14.01
N ASP A 121 -0.39 -9.75 -15.28
CA ASP A 121 -1.37 -10.75 -15.70
C ASP A 121 -0.90 -12.17 -15.38
N VAL A 122 0.39 -12.46 -15.61
CA VAL A 122 0.99 -13.75 -15.25
C VAL A 122 1.01 -13.95 -13.73
N ALA A 123 1.36 -12.92 -12.96
CA ALA A 123 1.36 -13.00 -11.49
C ALA A 123 -0.04 -13.31 -10.92
N VAL A 124 -1.08 -12.73 -11.52
CA VAL A 124 -2.49 -12.99 -11.20
C VAL A 124 -2.92 -14.38 -11.65
N LEU A 125 -2.53 -14.81 -12.85
CA LEU A 125 -2.85 -16.14 -13.40
C LEU A 125 -2.36 -17.27 -12.48
N HIS A 126 -1.19 -17.11 -11.86
CA HIS A 126 -0.64 -18.06 -10.88
C HIS A 126 -1.28 -17.97 -9.49
N GLY A 127 -2.15 -16.99 -9.25
CA GLY A 127 -2.73 -16.72 -7.94
C GLY A 127 -1.71 -16.24 -6.90
N TRP A 128 -0.54 -15.77 -7.31
CA TRP A 128 0.48 -15.26 -6.39
C TRP A 128 0.12 -13.88 -5.83
N ILE A 129 -0.60 -13.08 -6.61
CA ILE A 129 -1.21 -11.83 -6.16
C ILE A 129 -2.66 -11.78 -6.63
N LYS A 130 -3.51 -11.03 -5.91
CA LYS A 130 -4.89 -10.78 -6.35
C LYS A 130 -4.91 -9.73 -7.47
N PRO A 131 -5.90 -9.78 -8.39
CA PRO A 131 -6.09 -8.73 -9.39
C PRO A 131 -6.26 -7.34 -8.78
N THR A 132 -6.98 -7.24 -7.66
CA THR A 132 -7.20 -6.00 -6.89
C THR A 132 -5.91 -5.43 -6.31
N THR A 133 -5.03 -6.28 -5.79
CA THR A 133 -3.70 -5.89 -5.32
C THR A 133 -2.85 -5.39 -6.48
N LEU A 134 -2.84 -6.08 -7.63
CA LEU A 134 -2.15 -5.61 -8.83
C LEU A 134 -2.65 -4.23 -9.26
N ASP A 135 -3.96 -4.06 -9.37
CA ASP A 135 -4.61 -2.80 -9.73
C ASP A 135 -4.22 -1.67 -8.79
N PHE A 136 -4.13 -1.95 -7.49
CA PHE A 136 -3.72 -0.97 -6.49
C PHE A 136 -2.30 -0.45 -6.78
N PHE A 137 -1.32 -1.33 -7.03
CA PHE A 137 0.04 -0.90 -7.36
C PHE A 137 0.09 -0.11 -8.68
N LEU A 138 -0.60 -0.59 -9.72
CA LEU A 138 -0.63 0.08 -11.02
C LEU A 138 -1.21 1.49 -10.94
N LYS A 139 -2.36 1.65 -10.27
CA LYS A 139 -3.04 2.94 -10.12
C LYS A 139 -2.22 3.94 -9.31
N ASN A 140 -1.48 3.50 -8.30
CA ASN A 140 -0.77 4.44 -7.43
C ASN A 140 0.65 4.76 -7.92
N LEU A 141 1.30 3.85 -8.68
CA LEU A 141 2.71 4.01 -9.08
C LEU A 141 2.90 4.38 -10.55
N PHE A 142 1.96 4.04 -11.44
CA PHE A 142 2.16 4.10 -12.89
C PHE A 142 1.02 4.83 -13.65
N TRP A 143 0.36 5.80 -13.01
CA TRP A 143 -0.82 6.50 -13.55
C TRP A 143 -0.62 7.22 -14.90
N GLU A 144 0.59 7.33 -15.44
CA GLU A 144 0.88 8.08 -16.69
C GLU A 144 0.72 7.30 -18.01
N HIS A 145 0.30 6.02 -18.02
CA HIS A 145 0.22 5.21 -19.25
C HIS A 145 -1.06 4.36 -19.41
N GLN A 146 -2.25 4.95 -19.19
CA GLN A 146 -3.51 4.36 -19.69
C GLN A 146 -4.03 5.13 -20.90
#